data_AF-A0AB74TZK9-F1
#
_entry.id   AF-A0AB74TZK9-F1
#
_cell.length_a   1.000
_cell.length_b   1.000
_cell.length_c   1.000
_cell.angle_alpha   90.00
_cell.angle_beta   90.00
_cell.angle_gamma   90.00
#
_symmetry.space_group_name_H-M   'P 1'
#
loop_
_entity.id
_entity.type
_entity.pdbx_description
1 polymer ?
#
loop_
_entity_poly.entity_id
_entity_poly.type
_entity_poly.pdbx_seq_one_letter_code
_entity_poly.pdbx_strand_id
1 'polypeptide(L)'
;MTFKDLLDELLETYKKKNSDYGDSFKQTHLQFGEIAGLTRISDKLNRLISLSKKTDNGSYFESKRDTYMDLANYCLMQVLIMEEVGEKQEEIMKRYREVVANREV
;
A
#
# COMPACT_ATOMS: atom_id res chain seq x y z
N MET A 1 -15.74 -19.54 2.30
CA MET A 1 -14.86 -18.61 1.58
C MET A 1 -15.71 -17.78 0.63
N THR A 2 -16.13 -16.62 1.10
CA THR A 2 -16.81 -15.56 0.34
C THR A 2 -15.80 -14.46 0.02
N PHE A 3 -16.19 -13.50 -0.84
CA PHE A 3 -15.36 -12.31 -1.06
C PHE A 3 -15.17 -11.50 0.23
N LYS A 4 -16.20 -11.45 1.09
CA LYS A 4 -16.11 -10.80 2.39
C LYS A 4 -15.04 -11.45 3.27
N ASP A 5 -14.97 -12.79 3.30
CA ASP A 5 -13.95 -13.50 4.07
C ASP A 5 -12.53 -13.10 3.62
N LEU A 6 -12.32 -12.85 2.32
CA LEU A 6 -11.05 -12.36 1.79
C LEU A 6 -10.75 -10.92 2.23
N LEU A 7 -11.77 -10.04 2.25
CA LEU A 7 -11.61 -8.67 2.74
C LEU A 7 -11.26 -8.63 4.23
N ASP A 8 -11.91 -9.47 5.03
CA ASP A 8 -11.63 -9.60 6.46
C ASP A 8 -10.17 -10.06 6.68
N GLU A 9 -9.68 -11.02 5.88
CA GLU A 9 -8.29 -11.46 5.92
C GLU A 9 -7.29 -10.38 5.45
N LEU A 10 -7.63 -9.61 4.41
CA LEU A 10 -6.84 -8.45 3.99
C LEU A 10 -6.68 -7.46 5.13
N LEU A 11 -7.79 -7.11 5.79
CA LEU A 11 -7.80 -6.17 6.91
C LEU A 11 -6.93 -6.65 8.07
N GLU A 12 -7.04 -7.93 8.45
CA GLU A 12 -6.20 -8.49 9.53
C GLU A 12 -4.71 -8.51 9.13
N THR A 13 -4.42 -8.82 7.87
CA THR A 13 -3.04 -8.76 7.36
C THR A 13 -2.49 -7.33 7.37
N TYR A 14 -3.31 -6.35 6.96
CA TYR A 14 -2.96 -4.94 7.03
C TYR A 14 -2.67 -4.51 8.48
N LYS A 15 -3.57 -4.81 9.42
CA LYS A 15 -3.39 -4.49 10.85
C LYS A 15 -2.10 -5.10 11.40
N LYS A 16 -1.85 -6.38 11.11
CA LYS A 16 -0.65 -7.08 11.53
C LYS A 16 0.62 -6.43 10.96
N LYS A 17 0.65 -6.16 9.65
CA LYS A 17 1.81 -5.50 9.01
C LYS A 17 2.05 -4.09 9.55
N ASN A 18 0.99 -3.33 9.80
CA ASN A 18 1.09 -1.97 10.32
C ASN A 18 1.53 -1.95 11.80
N SER A 19 1.16 -2.98 12.57
CA SER A 19 1.63 -3.18 13.95
C SER A 19 3.09 -3.66 14.00
N ASP A 20 3.47 -4.60 13.15
CA ASP A 20 4.78 -5.27 13.19
C ASP A 20 5.91 -4.38 12.61
N TYR A 21 5.60 -3.53 11.63
CA TYR A 21 6.60 -2.71 10.94
C TYR A 21 6.52 -1.21 11.27
N GLY A 22 5.58 -0.80 12.13
CA GLY A 22 5.19 0.59 12.26
C GLY A 22 4.83 1.20 10.90
N ASP A 23 4.70 2.51 10.85
CA ASP A 23 4.43 3.29 9.64
C ASP A 23 5.46 3.13 8.49
N SER A 24 6.34 2.12 8.48
CA SER A 24 7.45 1.93 7.53
C SER A 24 7.05 2.07 6.06
N PHE A 25 5.91 1.52 5.63
CA PHE A 25 5.45 1.66 4.26
C PHE A 25 5.11 3.12 3.95
N LYS A 26 4.40 3.78 4.86
CA LYS A 26 4.09 5.22 4.79
C LYS A 26 5.35 6.08 4.82
N GLN A 27 6.30 5.80 5.70
CA GLN A 27 7.59 6.51 5.77
C GLN A 27 8.39 6.34 4.47
N THR A 28 8.44 5.12 3.93
CA THR A 28 9.13 4.84 2.66
C THR A 28 8.44 5.59 1.50
N HIS A 29 7.11 5.62 1.49
CA HIS A 29 6.35 6.40 0.50
C HIS A 29 6.60 7.91 0.66
N LEU A 30 6.61 8.46 1.87
CA LEU A 30 6.92 9.88 2.09
C LEU A 30 8.36 10.22 1.64
N GLN A 31 9.29 9.28 1.76
CA GLN A 31 10.69 9.47 1.39
C GLN A 31 10.95 9.31 -0.12
N PHE A 32 10.32 8.34 -0.78
CA PHE A 32 10.63 7.96 -2.17
C PHE A 32 9.45 8.13 -3.13
N GLY A 33 8.31 8.61 -2.64
CA GLY A 33 7.06 8.75 -3.38
C GLY A 33 6.46 7.41 -3.78
N GLU A 34 5.59 7.47 -4.79
CA GLU A 34 4.85 6.34 -5.36
C GLU A 34 5.75 5.16 -5.79
N ILE A 35 6.99 5.43 -6.20
CA ILE A 35 7.96 4.42 -6.62
C ILE A 35 8.20 3.37 -5.52
N ALA A 36 8.12 3.77 -4.24
CA ALA A 36 8.22 2.83 -3.12
C ALA A 36 7.13 1.76 -3.15
N GLY A 37 5.88 2.17 -3.40
CA GLY A 37 4.74 1.25 -3.53
C GLY A 37 4.86 0.36 -4.75
N LEU A 38 5.18 0.95 -5.90
CA LEU A 38 5.36 0.21 -7.16
C LEU A 38 6.46 -0.84 -7.08
N THR A 39 7.54 -0.57 -6.34
CA THR A 39 8.62 -1.53 -6.10
C THR A 39 8.11 -2.78 -5.37
N ARG A 40 7.33 -2.60 -4.30
CA ARG A 40 6.77 -3.72 -3.52
C ARG A 40 5.75 -4.53 -4.32
N ILE A 41 4.92 -3.85 -5.11
CA ILE A 41 3.97 -4.49 -6.04
C ILE A 41 4.73 -5.31 -7.08
N SER A 42 5.79 -4.75 -7.67
CA SER A 42 6.65 -5.44 -8.64
C SER A 42 7.32 -6.68 -8.05
N ASP A 43 7.84 -6.60 -6.82
CA ASP A 43 8.43 -7.76 -6.13
C ASP A 43 7.44 -8.92 -6.01
N LYS A 44 6.20 -8.62 -5.58
CA LYS A 44 5.13 -9.63 -5.42
C LYS A 44 4.65 -10.17 -6.77
N LEU A 45 4.54 -9.33 -7.79
CA LEU A 45 4.22 -9.77 -9.15
C LEU A 45 5.30 -10.70 -9.73
N ASN A 46 6.57 -10.34 -9.58
CA ASN A 46 7.69 -11.17 -10.03
C ASN A 46 7.72 -12.53 -9.32
N ARG A 47 7.35 -12.56 -8.02
CA ARG A 47 7.15 -13.80 -7.28
C ARG A 47 6.01 -14.64 -7.88
N LEU A 48 4.86 -14.04 -8.19
CA LEU A 48 3.73 -14.75 -8.83
C LEU A 48 4.13 -15.35 -10.18
N ILE A 49 4.86 -14.61 -11.01
CA ILE A 49 5.39 -15.09 -12.28
C ILE A 49 6.29 -16.31 -12.04
N SER A 50 7.20 -16.22 -11.07
CA SER A 50 8.12 -17.30 -10.71
C SER A 50 7.39 -18.55 -10.21
N LEU A 51 6.41 -18.38 -9.33
CA LEU A 51 5.58 -19.48 -8.81
C LEU A 51 4.70 -20.10 -9.91
N SER A 52 4.30 -19.32 -10.92
CA SER A 52 3.42 -19.80 -12.00
C SER A 52 4.16 -20.57 -13.08
N LYS A 53 5.46 -20.29 -13.28
CA LYS A 53 6.31 -20.99 -14.26
C LYS A 53 6.91 -22.30 -13.76
N LYS A 54 6.97 -22.50 -12.44
CA LYS A 54 7.55 -23.72 -11.86
C LYS A 54 6.49 -24.81 -11.74
N THR A 55 6.82 -26.00 -12.24
CA THR A 55 5.99 -27.23 -12.14
C THR A 55 6.20 -27.97 -10.81
N ASP A 56 7.26 -27.64 -10.08
CA ASP A 56 7.67 -28.40 -8.90
C ASP A 56 7.28 -27.71 -7.59
N ASN A 57 6.67 -28.51 -6.71
CA ASN A 57 6.09 -28.11 -5.42
C ASN A 57 7.18 -27.98 -4.33
N GLY A 58 8.29 -27.30 -4.64
CA GLY A 58 9.27 -26.95 -3.62
C GLY A 58 8.58 -26.23 -2.45
N SER A 59 9.01 -26.49 -1.22
CA SER A 59 8.48 -25.80 -0.03
C SER A 59 8.81 -24.31 -0.09
N TYR A 60 7.91 -23.52 -0.69
CA TYR A 60 8.01 -22.07 -0.68
C TYR A 60 7.58 -21.53 0.68
N PHE A 61 8.31 -20.53 1.15
CA PHE A 61 7.98 -19.82 2.39
C PHE A 61 6.63 -19.05 2.32
N GLU A 62 6.15 -18.69 1.12
CA GLU A 62 4.82 -18.09 0.90
C GLU A 62 4.18 -18.73 -0.35
N SER A 63 2.89 -19.04 -0.27
CA SER A 63 2.12 -19.64 -1.36
C SER A 63 1.68 -18.62 -2.42
N LYS A 64 1.17 -19.11 -3.57
CA LYS A 64 0.56 -18.23 -4.60
C LYS A 64 -0.60 -17.41 -4.01
N ARG A 65 -1.44 -18.03 -3.18
CA ARG A 65 -2.57 -17.38 -2.53
C ARG A 65 -2.09 -16.23 -1.64
N ASP A 66 -1.12 -16.50 -0.77
CA ASP A 66 -0.57 -15.47 0.13
C ASP A 66 0.04 -14.31 -0.67
N THR A 67 0.70 -14.62 -1.79
CA THR A 67 1.28 -13.61 -2.67
C THR A 67 0.20 -12.73 -3.32
N TYR A 68 -0.95 -13.30 -3.74
CA TYR A 68 -2.08 -12.50 -4.24
C TYR A 68 -2.71 -11.62 -3.14
N MET A 69 -2.85 -12.15 -1.93
CA MET A 69 -3.38 -11.37 -0.80
C MET A 69 -2.44 -10.22 -0.42
N ASP A 70 -1.13 -10.45 -0.43
CA ASP A 70 -0.11 -9.41 -0.23
C ASP A 70 -0.19 -8.33 -1.31
N LEU A 71 -0.33 -8.74 -2.58
CA LEU A 71 -0.44 -7.80 -3.70
C LEU A 71 -1.67 -6.91 -3.54
N ALA A 72 -2.84 -7.49 -3.21
CA ALA A 72 -4.05 -6.72 -2.95
C ALA A 72 -3.87 -5.73 -1.78
N ASN A 73 -3.23 -6.16 -0.69
CA ASN A 73 -2.92 -5.27 0.43
C ASN A 73 -2.00 -4.11 0.02
N TYR A 74 -0.91 -4.37 -0.73
CA TYR A 74 -0.03 -3.29 -1.18
C TYR A 74 -0.74 -2.28 -2.09
N CYS A 75 -1.63 -2.75 -2.98
CA CYS A 75 -2.45 -1.86 -3.80
C CYS A 75 -3.36 -0.97 -2.94
N LEU A 76 -4.06 -1.54 -1.95
CA LEU A 76 -4.95 -0.78 -1.07
C LEU A 76 -4.19 0.20 -0.17
N MET A 77 -3.04 -0.21 0.36
CA MET A 77 -2.16 0.68 1.14
C MET A 77 -1.64 1.85 0.30
N GLN A 78 -1.34 1.62 -0.98
CA GLN A 78 -0.91 2.68 -1.90
C GLN A 78 -2.04 3.69 -2.13
N VAL A 79 -3.28 3.21 -2.36
CA VAL A 79 -4.46 4.09 -2.48
C VAL A 79 -4.67 4.90 -1.20
N LEU A 80 -4.61 4.25 -0.02
CA LEU A 80 -4.78 4.93 1.27
C LEU A 80 -3.81 6.11 1.43
N ILE A 81 -2.53 5.91 1.11
CA ILE A 81 -1.53 6.99 1.22
C ILE A 81 -1.79 8.09 0.19
N MET A 82 -2.20 7.76 -1.03
CA MET A 82 -2.49 8.76 -2.05
C MET A 82 -3.63 9.69 -1.61
N GLU A 83 -4.70 9.13 -1.04
CA GLU A 83 -5.81 9.90 -0.48
C GLU A 83 -5.34 10.79 0.68
N GLU A 84 -4.60 10.23 1.66
CA GLU A 84 -4.08 10.99 2.80
C GLU A 84 -3.14 12.15 2.38
N VAL A 85 -2.30 11.93 1.37
CA VAL A 85 -1.41 12.97 0.82
C VAL A 85 -2.22 14.05 0.09
N GLY A 86 -3.23 13.66 -0.68
CA GLY A 86 -4.14 14.58 -1.37
C GLY A 86 -4.88 15.49 -0.39
N GLU A 87 -5.51 14.91 0.63
CA GLU A 87 -6.23 15.65 1.68
C GLU A 87 -5.30 16.68 2.37
N LYS A 88 -4.08 16.27 2.71
CA LYS A 88 -3.11 17.16 3.36
C LYS A 88 -2.64 18.29 2.45
N GLN A 89 -2.46 18.03 1.15
CA GLN A 89 -2.14 19.07 0.17
C GLN A 89 -3.27 20.07 0.04
N GLU A 90 -4.53 19.61 -0.01
CA GLU A 90 -5.70 20.49 -0.07
C GLU A 90 -5.81 21.38 1.18
N GLU A 91 -5.58 20.83 2.37
CA GLU A 91 -5.57 21.58 3.63
C GLU A 91 -4.50 22.70 3.62
N ILE A 92 -3.26 22.36 3.23
CA ILE A 92 -2.16 23.33 3.12
C ILE A 92 -2.52 24.44 2.13
N MET A 93 -3.06 24.07 0.97
CA MET A 93 -3.44 25.03 -0.07
C MET A 93 -4.60 25.93 0.36
N LYS A 94 -5.55 25.40 1.13
CA LYS A 94 -6.64 26.20 1.73
C LYS A 94 -6.07 27.25 2.67
N ARG A 95 -5.18 26.86 3.59
CA ARG A 95 -4.54 27.78 4.53
C ARG A 95 -3.70 28.85 3.82
N TYR A 96 -2.99 28.48 2.76
CA TYR A 96 -2.24 29.43 1.94
C TYR A 96 -3.16 30.47 1.28
N ARG A 97 -4.28 30.04 0.67
CA ARG A 97 -5.27 30.95 0.07
C ARG A 97 -5.87 31.91 1.09
N GLU A 98 -6.20 31.44 2.29
CA GLU A 98 -6.71 32.28 3.38
C GLU A 98 -5.68 33.35 3.80
N VAL A 99 -4.41 32.97 3.94
CA VAL A 99 -3.33 33.92 4.29
C VAL A 99 -3.11 34.96 3.20
N VAL A 100 -3.15 34.58 1.92
CA VAL A 100 -2.99 35.51 0.80
C VAL A 100 -4.18 36.48 0.73
N ALA A 101 -5.41 35.98 0.82
CA ALA A 101 -6.61 36.81 0.80
C ALA A 101 -6.63 37.84 1.95
N ASN A 102 -6.12 37.48 3.13
CA ASN A 102 -6.04 38.38 4.29
C ASN A 102 -4.87 39.39 4.23
N ARG A 103 -3.96 39.28 3.25
CA ARG A 103 -2.84 40.23 3.06
C ARG A 103 -3.14 41.34 2.05
N GLU A 104 -4.24 41.21 1.29
CA GLU A 104 -4.67 42.18 0.28
C GLU A 104 -5.75 43.16 0.79
N VAL A 105 -6.04 43.13 2.11
CA VAL A 105 -6.95 44.05 2.83
C VAL A 105 -6.14 44.82 3.87
#